data_AF-A0A2A5VIT4-F1
#
_entry.id   AF-A0A2A5VIT4-F1
#
_cell.length_a   1.000
_cell.length_b   1.000
_cell.length_c   1.000
_cell.angle_alpha   90.00
_cell.angle_beta   90.00
_cell.angle_gamma   90.00
#
_symmetry.space_group_name_H-M   'P 1'
#
loop_
_entity.id
_entity.type
_entity.pdbx_description
1 polymer ?
#
loop_
_entity_poly.entity_id
_entity_poly.type
_entity_poly.pdbx_seq_one_letter_code
_entity_poly.pdbx_strand_id
1 'polypeptide(L)'
;MDDDNDGIPDVMEESVLASLDHDNDGVKDKDDDDDDGDGVDDREEVNDGNSLTCIYDHDNDGLSDNIDFDIDNDGIDNWEDVLDCDDDGEEERLIDLDGDGLVDVDAARDHDNDCINDADDPDDDNDNILDVDELDGEFGTYRYDHDNDGLWDSYDTDDDNDGLSDWFELNDGWDTTGQFDHDNDGIPDYTDEDDD
;
A
#
# COMPACT_ATOMS: atom_id res chain seq x y z
N MET A 1 8.09 13.18 23.15
CA MET A 1 6.87 13.54 23.90
C MET A 1 5.80 12.77 23.15
N ASP A 2 4.78 12.36 23.88
CA ASP A 2 3.85 11.30 23.52
C ASP A 2 2.62 11.70 24.34
N ASP A 3 1.84 12.60 23.75
CA ASP A 3 0.84 13.42 24.43
C ASP A 3 -0.46 12.64 24.73
N ASP A 4 -0.78 11.63 23.92
CA ASP A 4 -1.86 10.62 23.98
C ASP A 4 -1.46 9.36 24.76
N ASN A 5 -0.19 8.93 24.73
CA ASN A 5 0.32 7.68 25.34
C ASN A 5 -0.08 6.39 24.60
N ASP A 6 -0.21 6.46 23.28
CA ASP A 6 -0.32 5.34 22.35
C ASP A 6 1.04 4.59 22.20
N GLY A 7 2.15 5.19 22.61
CA GLY A 7 3.49 4.60 22.52
C GLY A 7 4.32 5.13 21.34
N ILE A 8 3.75 6.03 20.55
CA ILE A 8 4.31 6.70 19.40
C ILE A 8 4.77 8.10 19.84
N PRO A 9 5.95 8.59 19.41
CA PRO A 9 6.37 9.93 19.76
C PRO A 9 5.73 11.00 18.86
N ASP A 10 5.19 12.11 19.43
CA ASP A 10 4.63 13.30 18.73
C ASP A 10 5.42 13.80 17.49
N VAL A 11 6.73 13.57 17.47
CA VAL A 11 7.60 14.01 16.38
C VAL A 11 7.49 13.14 15.13
N MET A 12 6.98 11.92 15.29
CA MET A 12 6.58 11.03 14.21
C MET A 12 5.22 11.47 13.67
N GLU A 13 4.31 12.02 14.49
CA GLU A 13 2.97 12.43 14.06
C GLU A 13 2.85 13.85 13.46
N GLU A 14 3.77 14.78 13.78
CA GLU A 14 3.57 16.23 13.50
C GLU A 14 4.25 16.72 12.18
N SER A 15 3.64 16.52 11.00
CA SER A 15 3.91 17.39 9.82
C SER A 15 2.95 17.21 8.62
N VAL A 16 2.74 15.97 8.17
CA VAL A 16 1.86 15.58 7.03
C VAL A 16 0.88 14.50 7.51
N LEU A 17 1.29 13.70 8.49
CA LEU A 17 0.51 12.63 9.12
C LEU A 17 -0.66 13.11 10.01
N ALA A 18 -0.78 14.41 10.29
CA ALA A 18 -1.90 14.92 11.10
C ALA A 18 -3.26 14.88 10.38
N SER A 19 -3.29 14.51 9.10
CA SER A 19 -4.48 14.23 8.31
C SER A 19 -4.62 12.76 7.91
N LEU A 20 -3.69 11.91 8.31
CA LEU A 20 -3.82 10.47 8.12
C LEU A 20 -4.80 9.89 9.14
N ASP A 21 -5.36 8.78 8.70
CA ASP A 21 -6.46 7.99 9.26
C ASP A 21 -6.26 6.60 8.61
N HIS A 22 -5.24 5.84 9.07
CA HIS A 22 -4.74 4.68 8.33
C HIS A 22 -5.79 3.57 8.16
N ASP A 23 -6.71 3.42 9.12
CA ASP A 23 -7.83 2.48 9.04
C ASP A 23 -9.13 3.10 8.52
N ASN A 24 -9.09 4.38 8.11
CA ASN A 24 -10.20 5.16 7.58
C ASN A 24 -11.47 5.13 8.46
N ASP A 25 -11.34 4.98 9.79
CA ASP A 25 -12.50 4.93 10.71
C ASP A 25 -13.11 6.32 11.01
N GLY A 26 -12.41 7.38 10.59
CA GLY A 26 -12.78 8.79 10.79
C GLY A 26 -12.16 9.42 12.02
N VAL A 27 -11.26 8.71 12.71
CA VAL A 27 -10.39 9.18 13.77
C VAL A 27 -8.98 9.26 13.20
N LYS A 28 -8.32 10.39 13.45
CA LYS A 28 -6.95 10.58 12.98
C LYS A 28 -6.03 9.70 13.81
N ASP A 29 -4.99 9.13 13.21
CA ASP A 29 -3.98 8.30 13.91
C ASP A 29 -3.55 8.90 15.26
N LYS A 30 -3.13 10.18 15.23
CA LYS A 30 -2.76 10.96 16.43
C LYS A 30 -3.84 11.11 17.52
N ASP A 31 -5.04 10.60 17.31
CA ASP A 31 -6.17 10.58 18.25
C ASP A 31 -6.80 9.16 18.35
N ASP A 32 -6.27 8.16 17.62
CA ASP A 32 -6.63 6.74 17.66
C ASP A 32 -5.69 5.96 18.61
N ASP A 33 -6.11 4.77 19.05
CA ASP A 33 -5.29 3.83 19.83
C ASP A 33 -5.10 2.49 19.06
N ASP A 34 -5.56 2.40 17.79
CA ASP A 34 -5.59 1.21 16.89
C ASP A 34 -5.46 1.69 15.42
N ASP A 35 -4.35 2.36 15.09
CA ASP A 35 -4.15 3.16 13.86
C ASP A 35 -4.44 2.38 12.56
N ASP A 36 -4.15 1.08 12.50
CA ASP A 36 -4.37 0.22 11.32
C ASP A 36 -5.65 -0.63 11.40
N GLY A 37 -6.43 -0.49 12.47
CA GLY A 37 -7.72 -1.17 12.62
C GLY A 37 -7.64 -2.71 12.75
N ASP A 38 -6.45 -3.29 12.98
CA ASP A 38 -6.24 -4.74 13.07
C ASP A 38 -6.84 -5.36 14.35
N GLY A 39 -7.26 -4.50 15.29
CA GLY A 39 -7.88 -4.86 16.56
C GLY A 39 -6.89 -5.22 17.67
N VAL A 40 -5.61 -4.91 17.47
CA VAL A 40 -4.57 -4.84 18.49
C VAL A 40 -4.67 -3.45 19.13
N ASP A 41 -3.60 -2.75 19.43
CA ASP A 41 -3.57 -1.48 20.18
C ASP A 41 -2.14 -1.04 19.94
N ASP A 42 -1.92 0.16 19.39
CA ASP A 42 -0.62 0.58 18.88
C ASP A 42 0.50 0.35 19.89
N ARG A 43 0.17 0.57 21.17
CA ARG A 43 1.11 0.37 22.28
C ARG A 43 1.51 -1.09 22.44
N GLU A 44 0.59 -2.02 22.28
CA GLU A 44 0.91 -3.45 22.33
C GLU A 44 1.75 -3.86 21.12
N GLU A 45 1.43 -3.40 19.91
CA GLU A 45 2.17 -3.69 18.67
C GLU A 45 3.61 -3.19 18.71
N VAL A 46 3.81 -1.93 19.11
CA VAL A 46 5.15 -1.35 19.32
C VAL A 46 6.00 -2.16 20.31
N ASN A 47 5.38 -2.96 21.19
CA ASN A 47 6.05 -3.72 22.25
C ASN A 47 6.04 -5.25 22.10
N ASP A 48 5.27 -5.82 21.17
CA ASP A 48 5.10 -7.27 21.07
C ASP A 48 6.23 -7.95 20.28
N GLY A 49 6.90 -7.18 19.41
CA GLY A 49 8.00 -7.61 18.56
C GLY A 49 7.56 -8.52 17.41
N ASN A 50 6.30 -8.42 16.99
CA ASN A 50 5.77 -8.96 15.76
C ASN A 50 5.88 -7.89 14.67
N SER A 51 6.53 -8.20 13.55
CA SER A 51 6.58 -7.24 12.43
C SER A 51 5.26 -7.20 11.67
N LEU A 52 4.54 -8.33 11.60
CA LEU A 52 3.28 -8.49 10.85
C LEU A 52 2.07 -7.73 11.41
N THR A 53 2.23 -6.99 12.50
CA THR A 53 1.15 -6.23 13.16
C THR A 53 1.79 -4.94 13.61
N CYS A 54 2.47 -4.28 12.68
CA CYS A 54 3.20 -3.07 12.97
C CYS A 54 2.65 -2.00 12.04
N ILE A 55 1.78 -1.16 12.60
CA ILE A 55 1.19 0.06 12.01
C ILE A 55 2.13 0.99 11.19
N TYR A 56 3.46 0.79 11.22
CA TYR A 56 4.46 1.60 10.50
C TYR A 56 5.54 0.76 9.79
N ASP A 57 5.17 -0.46 9.37
CA ASP A 57 5.91 -1.38 8.50
C ASP A 57 4.88 -1.99 7.54
N HIS A 58 4.23 -1.14 6.73
CA HIS A 58 3.02 -1.44 5.93
C HIS A 58 3.15 -2.72 5.09
N ASP A 59 4.25 -2.85 4.37
CA ASP A 59 4.60 -4.00 3.53
C ASP A 59 5.24 -5.19 4.30
N ASN A 60 5.48 -5.03 5.60
CA ASN A 60 6.16 -6.00 6.47
C ASN A 60 7.58 -6.42 6.01
N ASP A 61 8.31 -5.56 5.28
CA ASP A 61 9.67 -5.86 4.80
C ASP A 61 10.74 -5.75 5.93
N GLY A 62 10.36 -5.16 7.06
CA GLY A 62 11.18 -4.98 8.26
C GLY A 62 12.00 -3.69 8.29
N LEU A 63 11.75 -2.78 7.35
CA LEU A 63 12.05 -1.36 7.44
C LEU A 63 10.91 -0.71 8.22
N SER A 64 10.62 0.55 7.97
CA SER A 64 9.54 1.24 8.66
C SER A 64 9.22 2.42 7.79
N ASP A 65 7.93 2.71 7.60
CA ASP A 65 7.44 3.67 6.62
C ASP A 65 8.17 5.02 6.66
N ASN A 66 8.60 5.45 7.85
CA ASN A 66 9.32 6.72 8.03
C ASN A 66 10.74 6.76 7.42
N ILE A 67 11.32 5.60 7.09
CA ILE A 67 12.59 5.43 6.40
C ILE A 67 12.47 4.60 5.13
N ASP A 68 11.30 3.99 4.89
CA ASP A 68 11.05 3.28 3.65
C ASP A 68 10.98 4.24 2.46
N PHE A 69 11.48 3.77 1.33
CA PHE A 69 11.37 4.47 0.06
C PHE A 69 10.24 3.95 -0.81
N ASP A 70 9.67 2.80 -0.48
CA ASP A 70 8.63 2.08 -1.22
C ASP A 70 7.80 1.36 -0.12
N ILE A 71 6.73 2.01 0.34
CA ILE A 71 6.02 1.62 1.59
C ILE A 71 5.13 0.40 1.38
N ASP A 72 4.59 0.25 0.17
CA ASP A 72 3.70 -0.83 -0.27
C ASP A 72 4.42 -1.89 -1.11
N ASN A 73 5.70 -1.69 -1.48
CA ASN A 73 6.46 -2.62 -2.32
C ASN A 73 5.84 -2.84 -3.71
N ASP A 74 5.17 -1.82 -4.23
CA ASP A 74 4.67 -1.82 -5.61
C ASP A 74 5.80 -1.60 -6.63
N GLY A 75 7.05 -1.37 -6.19
CA GLY A 75 8.22 -1.15 -7.04
C GLY A 75 8.41 0.30 -7.52
N ILE A 76 7.54 1.22 -7.07
CA ILE A 76 7.59 2.65 -7.33
C ILE A 76 7.99 3.38 -6.05
N ASP A 77 9.07 4.17 -6.09
CA ASP A 77 9.46 4.94 -4.92
C ASP A 77 8.31 5.92 -4.51
N ASN A 78 7.94 5.99 -3.21
CA ASN A 78 6.93 6.84 -2.53
C ASN A 78 6.84 8.33 -2.97
N TRP A 79 7.84 8.86 -3.67
CA TRP A 79 7.90 10.25 -4.12
C TRP A 79 7.59 10.43 -5.61
N GLU A 80 7.62 9.35 -6.39
CA GLU A 80 7.19 9.27 -7.78
C GLU A 80 5.89 8.46 -7.93
N ASP A 81 5.53 7.68 -6.93
CA ASP A 81 4.23 7.05 -6.84
C ASP A 81 3.12 8.12 -6.64
N VAL A 82 2.15 8.12 -7.56
CA VAL A 82 1.05 9.07 -7.73
C VAL A 82 -0.05 8.43 -8.59
N LEU A 83 -1.32 8.70 -8.24
CA LEU A 83 -2.49 8.17 -8.96
C LEU A 83 -3.52 9.27 -9.30
N ASP A 84 -4.35 9.06 -10.32
CA ASP A 84 -5.46 9.96 -10.73
C ASP A 84 -6.82 9.38 -10.26
N CYS A 85 -6.94 9.13 -8.96
CA CYS A 85 -8.12 8.44 -8.39
C CYS A 85 -9.42 9.27 -8.41
N ASP A 86 -9.34 10.57 -8.72
CA ASP A 86 -10.51 11.44 -8.86
C ASP A 86 -10.90 11.77 -10.32
N ASP A 87 -10.21 11.16 -11.30
CA ASP A 87 -10.41 11.33 -12.75
C ASP A 87 -10.32 12.81 -13.21
N ASP A 88 -9.54 13.65 -12.54
CA ASP A 88 -9.39 15.06 -12.88
C ASP A 88 -8.29 15.33 -13.93
N GLY A 89 -7.43 14.33 -14.15
CA GLY A 89 -6.36 14.34 -15.13
C GLY A 89 -5.03 14.88 -14.61
N GLU A 90 -4.89 15.04 -13.29
CA GLU A 90 -3.64 15.24 -12.59
C GLU A 90 -3.42 14.02 -11.66
N GLU A 91 -2.16 13.61 -11.50
CA GLU A 91 -1.82 12.51 -10.60
C GLU A 91 -1.34 13.11 -9.27
N GLU A 92 -1.81 12.55 -8.16
CA GLU A 92 -1.44 12.96 -6.81
C GLU A 92 -1.18 11.74 -5.92
N ARG A 93 -0.23 11.92 -4.99
CA ARG A 93 0.03 10.89 -3.98
C ARG A 93 -1.03 10.83 -2.88
N LEU A 94 -1.61 11.98 -2.52
CA LEU A 94 -2.56 12.09 -1.40
C LEU A 94 -3.83 12.78 -1.89
N ILE A 95 -4.96 12.07 -1.83
CA ILE A 95 -6.23 12.52 -2.40
C ILE A 95 -7.30 12.58 -1.30
N ASP A 96 -8.01 13.71 -1.22
CA ASP A 96 -9.17 13.96 -0.36
C ASP A 96 -10.40 14.07 -1.29
N LEU A 97 -11.02 12.92 -1.58
CA LEU A 97 -12.13 12.74 -2.51
C LEU A 97 -13.38 13.50 -2.03
N ASP A 98 -13.59 13.59 -0.72
CA ASP A 98 -14.83 14.07 -0.12
C ASP A 98 -14.75 15.55 0.37
N GLY A 99 -13.53 16.05 0.56
CA GLY A 99 -13.19 17.42 0.92
C GLY A 99 -13.35 17.73 2.41
N ASP A 100 -13.36 16.73 3.29
CA ASP A 100 -13.49 16.91 4.74
C ASP A 100 -12.15 17.20 5.45
N GLY A 101 -11.03 17.02 4.73
CA GLY A 101 -9.68 17.27 5.21
C GLY A 101 -9.00 16.06 5.87
N LEU A 102 -9.54 14.86 5.68
CA LEU A 102 -8.85 13.58 5.79
C LEU A 102 -8.38 13.13 4.40
N VAL A 103 -7.37 12.27 4.37
CA VAL A 103 -6.90 11.65 3.13
C VAL A 103 -7.75 10.40 2.93
N ASP A 104 -8.34 10.25 1.75
CA ASP A 104 -9.08 9.04 1.38
C ASP A 104 -8.16 8.03 0.66
N VAL A 105 -7.21 8.51 -0.16
CA VAL A 105 -6.24 7.67 -0.90
C VAL A 105 -4.82 8.18 -0.68
N ASP A 106 -3.90 7.27 -0.29
CA ASP A 106 -2.45 7.48 -0.26
C ASP A 106 -1.82 6.46 -1.21
N ALA A 107 -1.38 6.92 -2.39
CA ALA A 107 -0.86 6.03 -3.44
C ALA A 107 0.33 5.16 -2.96
N ALA A 108 1.07 5.61 -1.95
CA ALA A 108 2.22 4.88 -1.41
C ALA A 108 1.81 3.75 -0.44
N ARG A 109 0.54 3.36 -0.48
CA ARG A 109 -0.14 2.39 0.38
C ARG A 109 -1.27 1.72 -0.41
N ASP A 110 -1.08 1.61 -1.71
CA ASP A 110 -2.05 1.11 -2.69
C ASP A 110 -1.26 0.21 -3.64
N HIS A 111 -0.98 -1.01 -3.17
CA HIS A 111 0.01 -1.91 -3.76
C HIS A 111 -0.29 -2.24 -5.23
N ASP A 112 -1.55 -2.53 -5.54
CA ASP A 112 -2.00 -2.83 -6.91
C ASP A 112 -2.42 -1.60 -7.72
N ASN A 113 -2.34 -0.40 -7.11
CA ASN A 113 -2.66 0.89 -7.72
C ASN A 113 -4.11 0.97 -8.27
N ASP A 114 -5.08 0.38 -7.55
CA ASP A 114 -6.49 0.36 -7.93
C ASP A 114 -7.34 1.53 -7.40
N CYS A 115 -6.70 2.43 -6.63
CA CYS A 115 -7.30 3.57 -5.93
C CYS A 115 -8.06 3.21 -4.64
N ILE A 116 -7.79 2.05 -4.05
CA ILE A 116 -8.24 1.63 -2.73
C ILE A 116 -6.98 1.31 -1.93
N ASN A 117 -6.76 2.00 -0.80
CA ASN A 117 -5.60 1.70 0.03
C ASN A 117 -5.70 0.27 0.56
N ASP A 118 -4.58 -0.42 0.74
CA ASP A 118 -4.47 -1.82 1.21
C ASP A 118 -5.21 -2.08 2.56
N ALA A 119 -5.39 -1.04 3.39
CA ALA A 119 -6.16 -1.15 4.63
C ALA A 119 -7.67 -1.41 4.40
N ASP A 120 -8.20 -0.94 3.27
CA ASP A 120 -9.59 -1.07 2.85
C ASP A 120 -9.77 -2.05 1.67
N ASP A 121 -8.68 -2.43 0.99
CA ASP A 121 -8.71 -3.39 -0.10
C ASP A 121 -8.82 -4.83 0.44
N PRO A 122 -9.72 -5.65 -0.11
CA PRO A 122 -9.79 -7.07 0.25
C PRO A 122 -8.83 -8.01 -0.51
N ASP A 123 -8.06 -7.52 -1.48
CA ASP A 123 -7.23 -8.23 -2.46
C ASP A 123 -6.04 -7.36 -2.92
N ASP A 124 -5.10 -7.04 -2.01
CA ASP A 124 -4.06 -6.00 -2.16
C ASP A 124 -3.15 -6.14 -3.41
N ASP A 125 -2.98 -7.35 -3.96
CA ASP A 125 -2.19 -7.64 -5.16
C ASP A 125 -3.05 -8.06 -6.36
N ASN A 126 -4.37 -7.90 -6.25
CA ASN A 126 -5.36 -8.19 -7.29
C ASN A 126 -5.19 -9.56 -8.01
N ASP A 127 -4.62 -10.55 -7.32
CA ASP A 127 -4.30 -11.87 -7.85
C ASP A 127 -5.54 -12.82 -7.94
N ASN A 128 -6.71 -12.30 -7.53
CA ASN A 128 -8.00 -12.97 -7.33
C ASN A 128 -8.10 -13.91 -6.11
N ILE A 129 -7.24 -13.75 -5.12
CA ILE A 129 -7.18 -14.48 -3.87
C ILE A 129 -7.15 -13.49 -2.70
N LEU A 130 -8.36 -13.12 -2.26
CA LEU A 130 -8.55 -12.28 -1.07
C LEU A 130 -7.51 -12.50 0.03
N ASP A 131 -6.96 -11.42 0.56
CA ASP A 131 -6.00 -11.35 1.66
C ASP A 131 -6.27 -12.32 2.82
N VAL A 132 -7.54 -12.45 3.20
CA VAL A 132 -7.98 -13.31 4.31
C VAL A 132 -7.85 -14.81 4.00
N ASP A 133 -7.85 -15.15 2.71
CA ASP A 133 -7.73 -16.49 2.14
C ASP A 133 -6.29 -16.82 1.67
N GLU A 134 -5.39 -15.83 1.72
CA GLU A 134 -3.96 -15.99 1.44
C GLU A 134 -3.23 -16.98 2.37
N LEU A 135 -2.06 -17.46 1.95
CA LEU A 135 -1.37 -18.58 2.61
C LEU A 135 -1.01 -18.30 4.08
N ASP A 136 -0.65 -17.05 4.40
CA ASP A 136 -0.35 -16.54 5.73
C ASP A 136 -1.43 -15.61 6.31
N GLY A 137 -2.48 -15.30 5.53
CA GLY A 137 -3.69 -14.59 5.94
C GLY A 137 -3.59 -13.07 5.79
N GLU A 138 -4.56 -12.35 6.36
CA GLU A 138 -4.79 -10.89 6.23
C GLU A 138 -3.64 -9.97 6.65
N PHE A 139 -2.58 -10.50 7.29
CA PHE A 139 -1.37 -9.73 7.62
C PHE A 139 -0.13 -10.43 7.08
N GLY A 140 -0.38 -11.13 5.98
CA GLY A 140 0.52 -11.97 5.27
C GLY A 140 1.36 -11.18 4.29
N THR A 141 2.37 -11.86 3.80
CA THR A 141 3.32 -11.32 2.82
C THR A 141 3.03 -11.82 1.41
N TYR A 142 2.06 -12.72 1.27
CA TYR A 142 1.52 -13.14 -0.03
C TYR A 142 0.41 -12.23 -0.54
N ARG A 143 0.15 -11.10 0.14
CA ARG A 143 -0.73 -10.03 -0.36
C ARG A 143 0.04 -9.04 -1.24
N TYR A 144 1.28 -9.41 -1.57
CA TYR A 144 2.29 -8.64 -2.28
C TYR A 144 3.09 -9.63 -3.18
N ASP A 145 2.38 -10.60 -3.79
CA ASP A 145 2.88 -11.66 -4.70
C ASP A 145 1.95 -11.72 -5.93
N HIS A 146 1.94 -10.62 -6.70
CA HIS A 146 0.98 -10.34 -7.78
C HIS A 146 0.83 -11.49 -8.80
N ASP A 147 1.92 -12.18 -9.17
CA ASP A 147 1.89 -13.30 -10.13
C ASP A 147 1.74 -14.70 -9.51
N ASN A 148 1.65 -14.82 -8.19
CA ASN A 148 1.57 -16.07 -7.44
C ASN A 148 2.74 -17.05 -7.68
N ASP A 149 3.92 -16.59 -8.04
CA ASP A 149 5.08 -17.46 -8.26
C ASP A 149 5.82 -17.85 -6.96
N GLY A 150 5.48 -17.15 -5.86
CA GLY A 150 6.03 -17.35 -4.53
C GLY A 150 7.33 -16.57 -4.28
N LEU A 151 7.62 -15.59 -5.12
CA LEU A 151 8.46 -14.44 -4.82
C LEU A 151 7.55 -13.31 -4.30
N TRP A 152 8.11 -12.37 -3.55
CA TRP A 152 7.33 -11.18 -3.16
C TRP A 152 7.85 -10.05 -4.03
N ASP A 153 6.97 -9.14 -4.40
CA ASP A 153 7.24 -8.12 -5.42
C ASP A 153 8.43 -7.23 -5.00
N SER A 154 8.58 -6.98 -3.69
CA SER A 154 9.79 -6.36 -3.07
C SER A 154 11.16 -6.91 -3.52
N TYR A 155 11.22 -8.16 -3.99
CA TYR A 155 12.43 -8.77 -4.54
C TYR A 155 12.20 -9.67 -5.75
N ASP A 156 10.98 -9.72 -6.28
CA ASP A 156 10.77 -10.11 -7.65
C ASP A 156 11.25 -8.99 -8.59
N THR A 157 11.32 -9.28 -9.87
CA THR A 157 11.85 -8.39 -10.90
C THR A 157 11.01 -8.42 -12.16
N ASP A 158 9.82 -9.01 -12.09
CA ASP A 158 8.91 -9.39 -13.17
C ASP A 158 7.54 -9.69 -12.51
N ASP A 159 6.99 -8.69 -11.81
CA ASP A 159 5.90 -8.85 -10.82
C ASP A 159 4.59 -9.35 -11.45
N ASP A 160 4.36 -9.10 -12.74
CA ASP A 160 3.25 -9.69 -13.49
C ASP A 160 3.65 -10.92 -14.32
N ASN A 161 4.92 -11.35 -14.34
CA ASN A 161 5.43 -12.49 -15.12
C ASN A 161 5.18 -12.45 -16.63
N ASP A 162 5.04 -11.26 -17.22
CA ASP A 162 4.87 -11.07 -18.66
C ASP A 162 6.19 -11.31 -19.45
N GLY A 163 7.32 -11.37 -18.74
CA GLY A 163 8.67 -11.62 -19.24
C GLY A 163 9.43 -10.35 -19.64
N LEU A 164 8.93 -9.18 -19.26
CA LEU A 164 9.65 -7.93 -19.12
C LEU A 164 10.25 -7.88 -17.71
N SER A 165 10.40 -6.73 -17.11
CA SER A 165 10.98 -6.62 -15.77
C SER A 165 10.62 -5.26 -15.27
N ASP A 166 10.22 -5.08 -14.03
CA ASP A 166 9.59 -3.85 -13.54
C ASP A 166 10.50 -2.62 -13.77
N TRP A 167 11.82 -2.79 -13.67
CA TRP A 167 12.76 -1.72 -14.04
C TRP A 167 12.63 -1.26 -15.51
N PHE A 168 12.36 -2.18 -16.42
CA PHE A 168 12.08 -1.92 -17.82
C PHE A 168 10.70 -1.27 -18.00
N GLU A 169 9.61 -1.87 -17.50
CA GLU A 169 8.25 -1.29 -17.47
C GLU A 169 8.30 0.20 -17.07
N LEU A 170 8.85 0.48 -15.89
CA LEU A 170 8.88 1.82 -15.31
C LEU A 170 9.68 2.84 -16.14
N ASN A 171 10.62 2.38 -16.99
CA ASN A 171 11.58 3.25 -17.67
C ASN A 171 11.45 3.31 -19.19
N ASP A 172 10.59 2.50 -19.79
CA ASP A 172 10.49 2.42 -21.24
C ASP A 172 9.60 3.54 -21.85
N GLY A 173 8.67 4.06 -21.05
CA GLY A 173 7.73 5.12 -21.36
C GLY A 173 6.61 4.70 -22.31
N TRP A 174 6.16 3.45 -22.21
CA TRP A 174 5.07 2.88 -23.00
C TRP A 174 3.91 2.51 -22.08
N ASP A 175 2.77 3.15 -22.30
CA ASP A 175 1.52 2.90 -21.58
C ASP A 175 0.91 1.50 -21.86
N THR A 176 1.66 0.54 -22.43
CA THR A 176 1.18 -0.82 -22.78
C THR A 176 2.09 -1.91 -22.20
N THR A 177 2.90 -1.53 -21.22
CA THR A 177 3.89 -2.35 -20.52
C THR A 177 3.96 -1.73 -19.12
N GLY A 178 2.89 -1.94 -18.35
CA GLY A 178 2.82 -1.59 -16.94
C GLY A 178 3.34 -2.74 -16.07
N GLN A 179 3.70 -2.44 -14.83
CA GLN A 179 4.17 -3.44 -13.86
C GLN A 179 3.09 -4.47 -13.48
N PHE A 180 1.83 -4.08 -13.69
CA PHE A 180 0.63 -4.87 -13.44
C PHE A 180 -0.21 -4.94 -14.75
N ASP A 181 0.41 -5.35 -15.87
CA ASP A 181 -0.21 -5.47 -17.22
C ASP A 181 0.28 -6.76 -17.90
N HIS A 182 -0.20 -7.90 -17.41
CA HIS A 182 0.25 -9.25 -17.77
C HIS A 182 0.24 -9.52 -19.28
N ASP A 183 -0.72 -8.93 -20.00
CA ASP A 183 -0.96 -9.18 -21.43
C ASP A 183 -0.38 -8.08 -22.36
N ASN A 184 0.12 -6.99 -21.78
CA ASN A 184 0.75 -5.84 -22.43
C ASN A 184 -0.17 -5.08 -23.39
N ASP A 185 -1.43 -4.87 -23.02
CA ASP A 185 -2.39 -4.13 -23.84
C ASP A 185 -2.65 -2.69 -23.37
N GLY A 186 -2.13 -2.34 -22.18
CA GLY A 186 -2.25 -1.02 -21.54
C GLY A 186 -3.51 -0.85 -20.70
N ILE A 187 -4.13 -1.96 -20.30
CA ILE A 187 -5.18 -2.02 -19.29
C ILE A 187 -4.53 -2.71 -18.08
N PRO A 188 -4.53 -2.08 -16.88
CA PRO A 188 -4.03 -2.74 -15.68
C PRO A 188 -4.85 -3.97 -15.33
N ASP A 189 -4.20 -5.01 -14.82
CA ASP A 189 -4.76 -6.32 -14.48
C ASP A 189 -6.04 -6.19 -13.62
N TYR A 190 -6.06 -5.30 -12.63
CA TYR A 190 -7.22 -5.07 -11.76
C TYR A 190 -8.50 -4.63 -12.50
N THR A 191 -8.37 -4.09 -13.71
CA THR A 191 -9.50 -3.72 -14.57
C THR A 191 -9.68 -4.59 -15.81
N ASP A 192 -8.75 -5.50 -16.08
CA ASP A 192 -8.75 -6.31 -17.29
C ASP A 192 -9.65 -7.55 -17.12
N GLU A 193 -10.50 -7.81 -18.12
CA GLU A 193 -11.35 -9.01 -18.15
C GLU A 193 -10.74 -10.13 -19.04
N ASP A 194 -9.64 -9.87 -19.76
CA ASP A 194 -9.01 -10.78 -20.71
C ASP A 194 -7.50 -11.06 -20.55
N ASP A 195 -6.98 -11.04 -19.31
CA ASP A 195 -5.64 -11.51 -18.82
C ASP A 195 -5.13 -12.90 -19.32
N ASP A 196 -5.05 -13.15 -20.63
CA ASP A 196 -4.95 -14.49 -21.24
C ASP A 196 -3.80 -14.67 -22.27
#